data_AF-A0A914G361-F1
#
_entry.id   AF-A0A914G361-F1
#
_cell.length_a   1.000
_cell.length_b   1.000
_cell.length_c   1.000
_cell.angle_alpha   90.00
_cell.angle_beta   90.00
_cell.angle_gamma   90.00
#
_symmetry.space_group_name_H-M   'P 1'
#
loop_
_entity.id
_entity.type
_entity.pdbx_description
1 polymer ?
#
loop_
_entity_poly.entity_id
_entity_poly.type
_entity_poly.pdbx_seq_one_letter_code
_entity_poly.pdbx_strand_id
1 'polypeptide(L)'
;MQNDPANRVDPGPQVLACLYRAGYDEEDPLSPECAKQIHQTLRTRAVRVNLIPEIEESCRDALSEYCSNNVKPQEEMNCLQEHFETKEFKNRHANCYKAVYEFTKLESKDTKLNRLLTRACQPVIQSKCSNLINEEIDHGDVMECLSQHKEAEEMTPKCRSYVHHFELISMRDYHFNYKFTQSCEADIKSHCSAFGQDKGAIIRCLSNIMFEHRVLGETPDISKDCKRQLRAAYLQQEQVGVCFD
;
A
#
# COMPACT_ATOMS: atom_id res chain seq x y z
N MET A 1 2.31 33.01 34.27
CA MET A 1 3.21 32.19 33.42
C MET A 1 3.09 32.75 32.02
N GLN A 2 4.16 33.38 31.53
CA GLN A 2 4.20 34.10 30.27
C GLN A 2 4.07 33.11 29.10
N ASN A 3 3.16 33.41 28.16
CA ASN A 3 3.14 32.79 26.84
C ASN A 3 4.31 33.34 26.03
N ASP A 4 5.44 32.65 26.07
CA ASP A 4 6.62 32.95 25.29
C ASP A 4 6.38 32.56 23.82
N PRO A 5 6.46 33.49 22.85
CA PRO A 5 6.29 33.18 21.42
C PRO A 5 7.36 32.21 20.88
N ALA A 6 8.44 31.95 21.63
CA ALA A 6 9.50 31.00 21.29
C ALA A 6 9.15 29.53 21.56
N ASN A 7 8.02 29.22 22.22
CA ASN A 7 7.63 27.85 22.56
C ASN A 7 6.43 27.32 21.74
N ARG A 8 6.28 27.80 20.50
CA ARG A 8 5.30 27.23 19.56
C ARG A 8 5.86 25.92 19.01
N VAL A 9 5.16 24.82 19.25
CA VAL A 9 5.41 23.53 18.58
C VAL A 9 5.41 23.79 17.08
N ASP A 10 6.50 23.42 16.39
CA ASP A 10 6.60 23.54 14.94
C ASP A 10 5.48 22.69 14.30
N PRO A 11 4.51 23.30 13.60
CA PRO A 11 3.43 22.56 12.96
C PRO A 11 3.90 21.83 11.70
N GLY A 12 5.15 22.05 11.24
CA GLY A 12 5.72 21.51 10.02
C GLY A 12 5.44 20.01 9.78
N PRO A 13 5.74 19.11 10.75
CA PRO A 13 5.43 17.68 10.63
C PRO A 13 3.95 17.36 10.36
N GLN A 14 3.04 18.02 11.06
CA GLN A 14 1.59 17.78 10.95
C GLN A 14 1.02 18.36 9.64
N VAL A 15 1.53 19.52 9.23
CA VAL A 15 1.20 20.13 7.93
C VAL A 15 1.68 19.26 6.78
N LEU A 16 2.90 18.72 6.85
CA LEU A 16 3.42 17.81 5.84
C LEU A 16 2.61 16.51 5.76
N ALA A 17 2.24 15.92 6.89
CA ALA A 17 1.37 14.73 6.91
C ALA A 17 0.01 15.01 6.24
N CYS A 18 -0.60 16.16 6.52
CA CYS A 18 -1.84 16.60 5.88
C CYS A 18 -1.66 16.77 4.37
N LEU A 19 -0.61 17.48 3.96
CA LEU A 19 -0.28 17.71 2.54
C LEU A 19 0.00 16.41 1.80
N TYR A 20 0.67 15.43 2.42
CA TYR A 20 0.88 14.12 1.83
C TYR A 20 -0.45 13.41 1.55
N ARG A 21 -1.40 13.41 2.49
CA ARG A 21 -2.72 12.82 2.24
C ARG A 21 -3.47 13.55 1.12
N ALA A 22 -3.52 14.88 1.18
CA ALA A 22 -4.18 15.70 0.15
C ALA A 22 -3.53 15.57 -1.24
N GLY A 23 -2.21 15.38 -1.29
CA GLY A 23 -1.49 15.17 -2.55
C GLY A 23 -1.88 13.89 -3.28
N TYR A 24 -2.41 12.89 -2.58
CA TYR A 24 -2.86 11.62 -3.17
C TYR A 24 -4.40 11.50 -3.22
N ASP A 25 -5.12 12.54 -2.82
CA ASP A 25 -6.57 12.63 -2.93
C ASP A 25 -6.98 12.87 -4.39
N GLU A 26 -7.85 12.00 -4.92
CA GLU A 26 -8.39 12.11 -6.28
C GLU A 26 -9.75 12.82 -6.31
N GLU A 27 -10.44 12.90 -5.17
CA GLU A 27 -11.74 13.56 -5.04
C GLU A 27 -11.58 15.07 -4.81
N ASP A 28 -10.60 15.46 -3.99
CA ASP A 28 -10.24 16.86 -3.72
C ASP A 28 -8.73 17.10 -3.96
N PRO A 29 -8.28 17.08 -5.24
CA PRO A 29 -6.85 17.15 -5.56
C PRO A 29 -6.26 18.54 -5.34
N LEU A 30 -5.02 18.57 -4.86
CA LEU A 30 -4.19 19.78 -4.85
C LEU A 30 -3.94 20.29 -6.28
N SER A 31 -3.48 21.55 -6.41
CA SER A 31 -3.03 22.06 -7.71
C SER A 31 -1.91 21.19 -8.29
N PRO A 32 -1.82 21.01 -9.63
CA PRO A 32 -0.86 20.09 -10.22
C PRO A 32 0.60 20.34 -9.81
N GLU A 33 1.01 21.61 -9.72
CA GLU A 33 2.35 21.98 -9.30
C GLU A 33 2.60 21.67 -7.83
N CYS A 34 1.61 21.91 -6.97
CA CYS A 34 1.69 21.60 -5.54
C CYS A 34 1.75 20.09 -5.33
N ALA A 35 0.82 19.33 -5.93
CA ALA A 35 0.80 17.87 -5.87
C ALA A 35 2.15 17.27 -6.28
N LYS A 36 2.72 17.73 -7.40
CA LYS A 36 4.04 17.28 -7.86
C LYS A 36 5.15 17.54 -6.85
N GLN A 37 5.20 18.73 -6.22
CA GLN A 37 6.19 19.03 -5.18
C GLN A 37 5.99 18.16 -3.94
N ILE A 38 4.74 17.91 -3.55
CA ILE A 38 4.40 17.04 -2.43
C ILE A 38 4.83 15.59 -2.71
N HIS A 39 4.54 15.04 -3.88
CA HIS A 39 4.97 13.69 -4.28
C HIS A 39 6.49 13.56 -4.29
N GLN A 40 7.20 14.53 -4.89
CA GLN A 40 8.66 14.55 -4.90
C GLN A 40 9.25 14.63 -3.50
N THR A 41 8.68 15.46 -2.64
CA THR A 41 9.11 15.61 -1.25
C THR A 41 8.88 14.30 -0.49
N LEU A 42 7.71 13.67 -0.65
CA LEU A 42 7.40 12.41 0.02
C LEU A 42 8.35 11.29 -0.45
N ARG A 43 8.57 11.11 -1.75
CA ARG A 43 9.51 10.11 -2.30
C ARG A 43 10.94 10.31 -1.80
N THR A 44 11.39 11.57 -1.72
CA THR A 44 12.72 11.90 -1.20
C THR A 44 12.86 11.53 0.28
N ARG A 45 11.80 11.70 1.06
CA ARG A 45 11.78 11.38 2.49
C ARG A 45 11.53 9.89 2.75
N ALA A 46 10.81 9.20 1.87
CA ALA A 46 10.54 7.75 1.93
C ALA A 46 11.80 6.87 1.94
N VAL A 47 12.97 7.46 1.70
CA VAL A 47 14.29 6.83 1.81
C VAL A 47 14.56 6.24 3.20
N ARG A 48 14.08 6.86 4.28
CA ARG A 48 14.27 6.36 5.66
C ARG A 48 13.10 6.74 6.53
N VAL A 49 12.76 5.89 7.50
CA VAL A 49 11.68 6.16 8.46
C VAL A 49 11.91 7.47 9.23
N ASN A 50 13.15 7.78 9.63
CA ASN A 50 13.46 9.00 10.36
C ASN A 50 13.27 10.30 9.56
N LEU A 51 13.05 10.20 8.26
CA LEU A 51 12.74 11.34 7.40
C LEU A 51 11.22 11.50 7.22
N ILE A 52 10.39 10.57 7.68
CA ILE A 52 8.93 10.63 7.62
C ILE A 52 8.42 10.92 9.05
N PRO A 53 8.12 12.19 9.40
CA PRO A 53 7.90 12.56 10.80
C PRO A 53 6.76 11.78 11.49
N GLU A 54 5.65 11.57 10.78
CA GLU A 54 4.50 10.82 11.31
C GLU A 54 4.87 9.38 11.70
N ILE A 55 5.72 8.73 10.91
CA ILE A 55 6.15 7.36 11.17
C ILE A 55 7.25 7.35 12.23
N GLU A 56 8.24 8.25 12.15
CA GLU A 56 9.32 8.32 13.16
C GLU A 56 8.75 8.54 14.57
N GLU A 57 7.82 9.48 14.73
CA GLU A 57 7.19 9.78 16.00
C GLU A 57 6.35 8.60 16.50
N SER A 58 5.51 8.03 15.63
CA SER A 58 4.59 6.97 16.00
C SER A 58 5.26 5.62 16.24
N CYS A 59 6.42 5.37 15.61
CA CYS A 59 7.08 4.06 15.57
C CYS A 59 8.39 3.98 16.33
N ARG A 60 8.80 5.01 17.09
CA ARG A 60 10.07 5.00 17.82
C ARG A 60 10.27 3.74 18.66
N ASP A 61 9.25 3.35 19.43
CA ASP A 61 9.31 2.19 20.31
C ASP A 61 9.29 0.87 19.52
N ALA A 62 8.45 0.80 18.48
CA ALA A 62 8.38 -0.36 17.59
C ALA A 62 9.70 -0.60 16.83
N LEU A 63 10.35 0.47 16.35
CA LEU A 63 11.67 0.40 15.73
C LEU A 63 12.71 -0.14 16.72
N SER A 64 12.67 0.33 17.97
CA SER A 64 13.58 -0.15 19.01
C SER A 64 13.36 -1.63 19.31
N GLU A 65 12.12 -2.08 19.33
CA GLU A 65 11.75 -3.44 19.71
C GLU A 65 11.96 -4.46 18.59
N TYR A 66 11.49 -4.15 17.38
CA TYR A 66 11.48 -5.09 16.26
C TYR A 66 12.70 -4.94 15.34
N CYS A 67 13.25 -3.73 15.22
CA CYS A 67 14.16 -3.39 14.12
C CYS A 67 15.61 -3.04 14.54
N SER A 68 15.93 -2.97 15.84
CA SER A 68 17.26 -2.50 16.30
C SER A 68 18.45 -3.37 15.89
N ASN A 69 18.29 -4.69 15.80
CA ASN A 69 19.41 -5.62 15.63
C ASN A 69 19.57 -6.17 14.21
N ASN A 70 18.55 -6.02 13.36
CA ASN A 70 18.44 -6.79 12.11
C ASN A 70 18.22 -5.92 10.87
N VAL A 71 18.46 -4.61 10.96
CA VAL A 71 18.07 -3.67 9.92
C VAL A 71 19.23 -2.78 9.51
N LYS A 72 19.56 -2.80 8.21
CA LYS A 72 20.51 -1.84 7.64
C LYS A 72 19.81 -0.49 7.43
N PRO A 73 20.57 0.61 7.37
CA PRO A 73 20.00 1.89 6.99
C PRO A 73 19.15 1.77 5.71
N GLN A 74 17.96 2.37 5.71
CA GLN A 74 16.96 2.33 4.62
C GLN A 74 16.10 1.05 4.56
N GLU A 75 16.29 0.09 5.47
CA GLU A 75 15.48 -1.13 5.56
C GLU A 75 14.45 -1.06 6.72
N GLU A 76 14.36 0.07 7.40
CA GLU A 76 13.51 0.26 8.58
C GLU A 76 12.01 0.13 8.26
N MET A 77 11.58 0.67 7.11
CA MET A 77 10.17 0.57 6.69
C MET A 77 9.77 -0.88 6.42
N ASN A 78 10.60 -1.62 5.69
CA ASN A 78 10.35 -3.03 5.38
C ASN A 78 10.26 -3.87 6.67
N CYS A 79 11.15 -3.62 7.64
CA CYS A 79 11.06 -4.28 8.95
C CYS A 79 9.73 -3.99 9.67
N LEU A 80 9.28 -2.73 9.70
CA LEU A 80 7.97 -2.40 10.27
C LEU A 80 6.85 -3.14 9.52
N GLN A 81 6.89 -3.18 8.19
CA GLN A 81 5.91 -3.85 7.34
C GLN A 81 5.89 -5.38 7.47
N GLU A 82 6.99 -6.01 7.90
CA GLU A 82 7.03 -7.43 8.23
C GLU A 82 6.24 -7.78 9.51
N HIS A 83 6.10 -6.82 10.44
CA HIS A 83 5.54 -7.06 11.77
C HIS A 83 4.19 -6.37 12.04
N PHE A 84 3.86 -5.29 11.34
CA PHE A 84 2.75 -4.40 11.72
C PHE A 84 1.37 -5.06 11.71
N GLU A 85 1.18 -6.13 10.94
CA GLU A 85 -0.10 -6.85 10.88
C GLU A 85 -0.29 -7.86 12.02
N THR A 86 0.75 -8.15 12.80
CA THR A 86 0.64 -9.09 13.93
C THR A 86 -0.26 -8.52 15.03
N LYS A 87 -1.00 -9.40 15.71
CA LYS A 87 -1.88 -9.00 16.82
C LYS A 87 -1.10 -8.28 17.94
N GLU A 88 0.11 -8.76 18.23
CA GLU A 88 0.98 -8.14 19.24
C GLU A 88 1.35 -6.71 18.85
N PHE A 89 1.81 -6.49 17.62
CA PHE A 89 2.18 -5.17 17.14
C PHE A 89 0.99 -4.21 17.16
N LYS A 90 -0.19 -4.64 16.66
CA LYS A 90 -1.41 -3.82 16.68
C LYS A 90 -1.83 -3.41 18.09
N ASN A 91 -1.68 -4.30 19.06
CA ASN A 91 -2.06 -4.06 20.45
C ASN A 91 -1.09 -3.12 21.18
N ARG A 92 0.22 -3.28 20.94
CA ARG A 92 1.27 -2.55 21.66
C ARG A 92 1.64 -1.22 21.01
N HIS A 93 1.56 -1.16 19.68
CA HIS A 93 2.05 -0.06 18.86
C HIS A 93 0.95 0.48 17.93
N ALA A 94 -0.25 0.72 18.47
CA ALA A 94 -1.43 1.08 17.68
C ALA A 94 -1.26 2.34 16.80
N ASN A 95 -0.53 3.35 17.29
CA ASN A 95 -0.24 4.55 16.49
C ASN A 95 0.75 4.26 15.36
N CYS A 96 1.79 3.47 15.64
CA CYS A 96 2.72 3.02 14.60
C CYS A 96 1.98 2.19 13.54
N TYR A 97 1.10 1.26 13.97
CA TYR A 97 0.29 0.48 13.06
C TYR A 97 -0.49 1.37 12.10
N LYS A 98 -1.19 2.39 12.59
CA LYS A 98 -1.94 3.34 11.75
C LYS A 98 -1.03 4.08 10.77
N ALA A 99 0.13 4.57 11.23
CA ALA A 99 1.06 5.31 10.39
C ALA A 99 1.65 4.42 9.27
N VAL A 100 2.07 3.20 9.60
CA VAL A 100 2.59 2.21 8.64
C VAL A 100 1.49 1.75 7.69
N TYR A 101 0.26 1.57 8.20
CA TYR A 101 -0.92 1.19 7.40
C TYR A 101 -1.22 2.23 6.31
N GLU A 102 -1.32 3.51 6.67
CA GLU A 102 -1.56 4.58 5.70
C GLU A 102 -0.41 4.73 4.72
N PHE A 103 0.85 4.60 5.18
CA PHE A 103 1.99 4.63 4.29
C PHE A 103 2.00 3.46 3.29
N THR A 104 1.66 2.26 3.74
CA THR A 104 1.58 1.06 2.89
C THR A 104 0.47 1.18 1.85
N LYS A 105 -0.66 1.81 2.20
CA LYS A 105 -1.71 2.18 1.22
C LYS A 105 -1.16 3.13 0.16
N LEU A 106 -0.41 4.16 0.54
CA LEU A 106 0.23 5.06 -0.41
C LEU A 106 1.24 4.34 -1.31
N GLU A 107 2.04 3.41 -0.77
CA GLU A 107 2.96 2.58 -1.57
C GLU A 107 2.22 1.70 -2.59
N SER A 108 1.02 1.19 -2.25
CA SER A 108 0.21 0.41 -3.18
C SER A 108 -0.31 1.22 -4.37
N LYS A 109 -0.43 2.54 -4.19
CA LYS A 109 -0.83 3.50 -5.21
C LYS A 109 0.37 4.04 -5.98
N ASP A 110 1.50 4.26 -5.31
CA ASP A 110 2.73 4.82 -5.89
C ASP A 110 3.94 4.01 -5.43
N THR A 111 4.36 3.11 -6.31
CA THR A 111 5.46 2.17 -6.08
C THR A 111 6.79 2.92 -5.85
N LYS A 112 6.92 4.18 -6.30
CA LYS A 112 8.12 5.01 -6.08
C LYS A 112 8.35 5.36 -4.62
N LEU A 113 7.34 5.23 -3.76
CA LEU A 113 7.49 5.35 -2.31
C LEU A 113 8.23 4.14 -1.72
N ASN A 114 8.08 2.95 -2.32
CA ASN A 114 8.83 1.76 -1.94
C ASN A 114 10.20 1.74 -2.63
N ARG A 115 11.16 2.48 -2.04
CA ARG A 115 12.50 2.66 -2.60
C ARG A 115 13.28 1.35 -2.75
N LEU A 116 13.12 0.43 -1.81
CA LEU A 116 13.85 -0.84 -1.84
C LEU A 116 13.39 -1.73 -2.98
N LEU A 117 12.06 -1.82 -3.18
CA LEU A 117 11.46 -2.51 -4.30
C LEU A 117 11.90 -1.87 -5.62
N THR A 118 11.70 -0.57 -5.81
CA THR A 118 12.05 0.11 -7.07
C THR A 118 13.54 0.00 -7.41
N ARG A 119 14.43 0.09 -6.42
CA ARG A 119 15.87 -0.12 -6.64
C ARG A 119 16.20 -1.57 -7.00
N ALA A 120 15.65 -2.53 -6.27
CA ALA A 120 15.92 -3.95 -6.52
C ALA A 120 15.37 -4.41 -7.87
N CYS A 121 14.21 -3.88 -8.25
CA CYS A 121 13.46 -4.24 -9.44
C CYS A 121 13.77 -3.37 -10.66
N GLN A 122 14.70 -2.42 -10.55
CA GLN A 122 15.05 -1.51 -11.64
C GLN A 122 15.32 -2.22 -12.99
N PRO A 123 16.03 -3.37 -13.06
CA PRO A 123 16.24 -4.07 -14.32
C PRO A 123 14.93 -4.52 -15.00
N VAL A 124 14.00 -5.10 -14.22
CA VAL A 124 12.69 -5.54 -14.70
C VAL A 124 11.82 -4.35 -15.08
N ILE A 125 11.82 -3.29 -14.26
CA ILE A 125 11.05 -2.07 -14.53
C ILE A 125 11.48 -1.47 -15.86
N GLN A 126 12.79 -1.41 -16.12
CA GLN A 126 13.33 -0.84 -17.37
C GLN A 126 13.09 -1.73 -18.59
N SER A 127 13.12 -3.07 -18.46
CA SER A 127 12.99 -3.96 -19.61
C SER A 127 11.55 -4.40 -19.90
N LYS A 128 10.71 -4.60 -18.88
CA LYS A 128 9.35 -5.13 -19.00
C LYS A 128 8.25 -4.10 -18.71
N CYS A 129 8.52 -3.10 -17.86
CA CYS A 129 7.52 -2.16 -17.36
C CYS A 129 7.79 -0.70 -17.78
N SER A 130 8.55 -0.50 -18.86
CA SER A 130 9.11 0.81 -19.21
C SER A 130 8.06 1.87 -19.55
N ASN A 131 6.90 1.45 -20.04
CA ASN A 131 5.75 2.31 -20.33
C ASN A 131 5.19 3.00 -19.09
N LEU A 132 5.42 2.47 -17.89
CA LEU A 132 4.87 2.97 -16.63
C LEU A 132 5.81 3.97 -15.91
N ILE A 133 7.06 4.10 -16.35
CA ILE A 133 8.08 4.90 -15.65
C ILE A 133 7.76 6.40 -15.69
N ASN A 134 7.09 6.86 -16.74
CA ASN A 134 6.82 8.28 -17.00
C ASN A 134 5.57 8.81 -16.30
N GLU A 135 4.74 7.93 -15.74
CA GLU A 135 3.55 8.34 -15.00
C GLU A 135 3.97 9.05 -13.72
N GLU A 136 3.27 10.12 -13.31
CA GLU A 136 3.60 10.78 -12.05
C GLU A 136 3.36 9.81 -10.89
N ILE A 137 2.17 9.21 -10.81
CA ILE A 137 1.78 8.12 -9.91
C ILE A 137 1.44 6.90 -10.76
N ASP A 138 1.94 5.71 -10.42
CA ASP A 138 1.73 4.50 -11.23
C ASP A 138 0.41 3.75 -10.95
N HIS A 139 -0.36 4.16 -9.95
CA HIS A 139 -1.64 3.54 -9.57
C HIS A 139 -1.56 2.01 -9.35
N GLY A 140 -0.40 1.51 -8.92
CA GLY A 140 -0.13 0.09 -8.71
C GLY A 140 0.23 -0.69 -9.98
N ASP A 141 0.31 -0.04 -11.14
CA ASP A 141 0.63 -0.67 -12.43
C ASP A 141 2.03 -1.29 -12.42
N VAL A 142 2.99 -0.62 -11.78
CA VAL A 142 4.37 -1.12 -11.70
C VAL A 142 4.39 -2.43 -10.90
N MET A 143 3.70 -2.47 -9.76
CA MET A 143 3.62 -3.67 -8.94
C MET A 143 2.93 -4.83 -9.69
N GLU A 144 1.83 -4.56 -10.41
CA GLU A 144 1.16 -5.56 -11.24
C GLU A 144 2.07 -6.10 -12.35
N CYS A 145 2.81 -5.21 -13.04
CA CYS A 145 3.77 -5.60 -14.06
C CYS A 145 4.89 -6.48 -13.48
N LEU A 146 5.42 -6.13 -12.30
CA LEU A 146 6.44 -6.93 -11.60
C LEU A 146 5.92 -8.32 -11.23
N SER A 147 4.70 -8.42 -10.72
CA SER A 147 4.04 -9.70 -10.41
C SER A 147 3.87 -10.59 -11.64
N GLN A 148 3.53 -10.00 -12.80
CA GLN A 148 3.37 -10.75 -14.06
C GLN A 148 4.70 -11.24 -14.64
N HIS A 149 5.82 -10.57 -14.32
CA HIS A 149 7.15 -10.86 -14.84
C HIS A 149 8.09 -11.48 -13.80
N LYS A 150 7.55 -12.17 -12.79
CA LYS A 150 8.37 -12.89 -11.81
C LYS A 150 9.33 -13.89 -12.47
N GLU A 151 8.97 -14.52 -13.57
CA GLU A 151 9.85 -15.50 -14.24
C GLU A 151 10.78 -14.88 -15.30
N ALA A 152 10.86 -13.55 -15.40
CA ALA A 152 11.77 -12.88 -16.32
C ALA A 152 13.25 -13.08 -15.93
N GLU A 153 14.14 -13.11 -16.91
CA GLU A 153 15.59 -13.24 -16.70
C GLU A 153 16.15 -12.09 -15.86
N GLU A 154 15.60 -10.88 -16.03
CA GLU A 154 15.98 -9.67 -15.31
C GLU A 154 15.51 -9.66 -13.84
N MET A 155 14.65 -10.62 -13.44
CA MET A 155 14.10 -10.74 -12.10
C MET A 155 15.14 -11.29 -11.11
N THR A 156 15.90 -10.38 -10.51
CA THR A 156 16.87 -10.74 -9.47
C THR A 156 16.19 -11.38 -8.25
N PRO A 157 16.87 -12.26 -7.50
CA PRO A 157 16.32 -12.83 -6.26
C PRO A 157 15.86 -11.76 -5.27
N LYS A 158 16.59 -10.64 -5.19
CA LYS A 158 16.24 -9.52 -4.32
C LYS A 158 14.96 -8.82 -4.75
N CYS A 159 14.77 -8.55 -6.04
CA CYS A 159 13.51 -7.98 -6.54
C CYS A 159 12.35 -8.95 -6.26
N ARG A 160 12.53 -10.24 -6.58
CA ARG A 160 11.53 -11.28 -6.34
C ARG A 160 11.09 -11.33 -4.88
N SER A 161 12.02 -11.23 -3.93
CA SER A 161 11.70 -11.18 -2.50
C SER A 161 10.84 -9.98 -2.13
N TYR A 162 11.13 -8.78 -2.65
CA TYR A 162 10.29 -7.60 -2.38
C TYR A 162 8.91 -7.70 -3.02
N VAL A 163 8.84 -8.21 -4.25
CA VAL A 163 7.56 -8.47 -4.93
C VAL A 163 6.71 -9.42 -4.10
N HIS A 164 7.28 -10.54 -3.66
CA HIS A 164 6.56 -11.49 -2.80
C HIS A 164 6.16 -10.90 -1.44
N HIS A 165 7.04 -10.13 -0.81
CA HIS A 165 6.73 -9.46 0.45
C HIS A 165 5.50 -8.56 0.30
N PHE A 166 5.46 -7.73 -0.74
CA PHE A 166 4.34 -6.83 -1.01
C PHE A 166 3.07 -7.59 -1.43
N GLU A 167 3.20 -8.70 -2.18
CA GLU A 167 2.08 -9.59 -2.50
C GLU A 167 1.45 -10.18 -1.24
N LEU A 168 2.26 -10.67 -0.29
CA LEU A 168 1.77 -11.24 0.98
C LEU A 168 1.02 -10.20 1.83
N ILE A 169 1.54 -8.98 1.91
CA ILE A 169 0.84 -7.85 2.55
C ILE A 169 -0.49 -7.60 1.83
N SER A 170 -0.45 -7.46 0.50
CA SER A 170 -1.61 -7.21 -0.36
C SER A 170 -2.65 -8.33 -0.38
N MET A 171 -2.33 -9.52 0.11
CA MET A 171 -3.25 -10.66 0.20
C MET A 171 -4.08 -10.66 1.48
N ARG A 172 -3.62 -9.99 2.54
CA ARG A 172 -4.29 -9.97 3.85
C ARG A 172 -5.33 -8.86 3.92
N ASP A 173 -4.97 -7.69 3.41
CA ASP A 173 -5.82 -6.50 3.45
C ASP A 173 -6.09 -5.99 2.03
N TYR A 174 -7.36 -5.76 1.69
CA TYR A 174 -7.71 -5.33 0.34
C TYR A 174 -7.23 -3.91 0.04
N HIS A 175 -7.04 -3.05 1.07
CA HIS A 175 -6.61 -1.67 0.92
C HIS A 175 -5.17 -1.54 0.40
N PHE A 176 -4.36 -2.58 0.53
CA PHE A 176 -2.99 -2.62 -0.01
C PHE A 176 -2.94 -3.05 -1.49
N ASN A 177 -4.10 -3.22 -2.12
CA ASN A 177 -4.21 -3.33 -3.57
C ASN A 177 -5.04 -2.15 -4.08
N TYR A 178 -4.35 -1.12 -4.59
CA TYR A 178 -4.98 0.13 -5.01
C TYR A 178 -6.08 -0.09 -6.06
N LYS A 179 -5.78 -0.84 -7.13
CA LYS A 179 -6.75 -1.10 -8.21
C LYS A 179 -8.00 -1.83 -7.72
N PHE A 180 -7.81 -2.84 -6.87
CA PHE A 180 -8.92 -3.58 -6.28
C PHE A 180 -9.77 -2.67 -5.39
N THR A 181 -9.12 -1.89 -4.52
CA THR A 181 -9.80 -0.92 -3.64
C THR A 181 -10.60 0.08 -4.47
N GLN A 182 -9.94 0.80 -5.39
CA GLN A 182 -10.58 1.81 -6.24
C GLN A 182 -11.78 1.24 -7.01
N SER A 183 -11.66 0.01 -7.51
CA SER A 183 -12.72 -0.61 -8.32
C SER A 183 -13.86 -1.18 -7.49
N CYS A 184 -13.60 -1.68 -6.28
CA CYS A 184 -14.56 -2.46 -5.49
C CYS A 184 -15.07 -1.78 -4.21
N GLU A 185 -14.51 -0.64 -3.79
CA GLU A 185 -14.83 0.00 -2.49
C GLU A 185 -16.34 0.23 -2.29
N ALA A 186 -17.05 0.71 -3.31
CA ALA A 186 -18.50 0.94 -3.24
C ALA A 186 -19.30 -0.37 -3.11
N ASP A 187 -18.90 -1.40 -3.86
CA ASP A 187 -19.53 -2.72 -3.82
C ASP A 187 -19.26 -3.40 -2.46
N ILE A 188 -18.05 -3.25 -1.92
CA ILE A 188 -17.66 -3.74 -0.58
C ILE A 188 -18.51 -3.09 0.50
N LYS A 189 -18.65 -1.75 0.48
CA LYS A 189 -19.47 -1.02 1.45
C LYS A 189 -20.93 -1.46 1.41
N SER A 190 -21.44 -1.73 0.22
CA SER A 190 -22.85 -2.09 0.00
C SER A 190 -23.17 -3.53 0.42
N HIS A 191 -22.25 -4.48 0.18
CA HIS A 191 -22.56 -5.91 0.30
C HIS A 191 -21.69 -6.68 1.31
N CYS A 192 -20.46 -6.23 1.56
CA CYS A 192 -19.43 -7.04 2.22
C CYS A 192 -18.77 -6.36 3.43
N SER A 193 -19.35 -5.29 3.96
CA SER A 193 -18.79 -4.51 5.08
C SER A 193 -18.56 -5.33 6.37
N ALA A 194 -19.33 -6.41 6.56
CA ALA A 194 -19.20 -7.31 7.72
C ALA A 194 -17.84 -8.03 7.78
N PHE A 195 -17.10 -8.13 6.67
CA PHE A 195 -15.80 -8.81 6.61
C PHE A 195 -14.62 -7.88 6.90
N GLY A 196 -14.89 -6.60 7.18
CA GLY A 196 -13.86 -5.61 7.48
C GLY A 196 -12.85 -5.51 6.33
N GLN A 197 -11.56 -5.58 6.67
CA GLN A 197 -10.47 -5.39 5.72
C GLN A 197 -9.89 -6.70 5.14
N ASP A 198 -10.37 -7.87 5.58
CA ASP A 198 -9.82 -9.17 5.16
C ASP A 198 -10.09 -9.43 3.68
N LYS A 199 -9.04 -9.37 2.86
CA LYS A 199 -9.18 -9.45 1.40
C LYS A 199 -9.77 -10.78 0.94
N GLY A 200 -9.37 -11.89 1.57
CA GLY A 200 -9.85 -13.22 1.21
C GLY A 200 -11.34 -13.40 1.49
N ALA A 201 -11.83 -12.85 2.61
CA ALA A 201 -13.24 -12.85 2.96
C ALA A 201 -14.04 -11.92 2.04
N ILE A 202 -13.51 -10.75 1.72
CA ILE A 202 -14.10 -9.82 0.75
C ILE A 202 -14.24 -10.45 -0.64
N ILE A 203 -13.19 -11.10 -1.16
CA ILE A 203 -13.22 -11.79 -2.46
C ILE A 203 -14.30 -12.89 -2.48
N ARG A 204 -14.41 -13.69 -1.41
CA ARG A 204 -15.47 -14.73 -1.30
C ARG A 204 -16.87 -14.10 -1.28
N CYS A 205 -17.05 -13.03 -0.49
CA CYS A 205 -18.32 -12.33 -0.41
C CYS A 205 -18.76 -11.77 -1.78
N LEU A 206 -17.90 -10.98 -2.43
CA LEU A 206 -18.20 -10.39 -3.74
C LEU A 206 -18.42 -11.45 -4.81
N SER A 207 -17.70 -12.59 -4.76
CA SER A 207 -17.91 -13.71 -5.66
C SER A 207 -19.30 -14.35 -5.51
N ASN A 208 -19.78 -14.50 -4.27
CA ASN A 208 -21.12 -15.01 -3.98
C ASN A 208 -22.20 -14.05 -4.49
N ILE A 209 -22.06 -12.75 -4.19
CA ILE A 209 -22.98 -11.71 -4.66
C ILE A 209 -23.03 -11.67 -6.20
N MET A 210 -21.87 -11.72 -6.86
CA MET A 210 -21.78 -11.77 -8.33
C MET A 210 -22.50 -12.99 -8.92
N PHE A 211 -22.46 -14.15 -8.24
CA PHE A 211 -23.18 -15.34 -8.65
C PHE A 211 -24.68 -15.20 -8.43
N GLU A 212 -25.11 -14.76 -7.25
CA GLU A 212 -26.51 -14.56 -6.88
C GLU A 212 -27.21 -13.58 -7.83
N HIS A 213 -26.64 -12.39 -8.05
CA HIS A 213 -27.20 -11.40 -8.97
C HIS A 213 -27.31 -11.94 -10.40
N ARG A 214 -26.35 -12.76 -10.86
CA ARG A 214 -26.40 -13.37 -12.19
C ARG A 214 -27.52 -14.41 -12.31
N VAL A 215 -27.77 -15.18 -11.25
CA VAL A 215 -28.81 -16.22 -11.23
C VAL A 215 -30.20 -15.61 -11.07
N LEU A 216 -30.34 -14.61 -10.20
CA LEU A 216 -31.61 -13.99 -9.83
C LEU A 216 -31.98 -12.78 -10.69
N GLY A 217 -31.03 -12.21 -11.44
CA GLY A 217 -31.25 -11.01 -12.26
C GLY A 217 -31.41 -9.73 -11.44
N GLU A 218 -30.80 -9.66 -10.24
CA GLU A 218 -30.94 -8.53 -9.32
C GLU A 218 -30.19 -7.27 -9.78
N THR A 219 -30.73 -6.09 -9.43
CA THR A 219 -30.11 -4.79 -9.74
C THR A 219 -30.23 -3.83 -8.54
N PRO A 220 -29.24 -2.95 -8.29
CA PRO A 220 -27.98 -2.81 -9.03
C PRO A 220 -27.01 -3.97 -8.74
N ASP A 221 -26.32 -4.41 -9.79
CA ASP A 221 -25.30 -5.47 -9.71
C ASP A 221 -23.91 -4.85 -9.49
N ILE A 222 -22.94 -5.66 -9.04
CA ILE A 222 -21.54 -5.28 -8.83
C ILE A 222 -21.01 -4.60 -10.09
N SER A 223 -20.26 -3.51 -9.88
CA SER A 223 -19.69 -2.70 -10.97
C SER A 223 -18.85 -3.52 -11.95
N LYS A 224 -18.79 -3.09 -13.22
CA LYS A 224 -18.00 -3.79 -14.26
C LYS A 224 -16.51 -3.81 -13.91
N ASP A 225 -16.00 -2.71 -13.35
CA ASP A 225 -14.61 -2.60 -12.94
C ASP A 225 -14.29 -3.48 -11.74
N CYS A 226 -15.17 -3.53 -10.72
CA CYS A 226 -14.98 -4.47 -9.62
C CYS A 226 -15.01 -5.92 -10.11
N LYS A 227 -15.94 -6.30 -11.00
CA LYS A 227 -15.97 -7.65 -11.59
C LYS A 227 -14.68 -8.02 -12.33
N ARG A 228 -14.01 -7.06 -12.96
CA ARG A 228 -12.71 -7.31 -13.63
C ARG A 228 -11.63 -7.57 -12.59
N GLN A 229 -11.51 -6.72 -11.58
CA GLN A 229 -10.52 -6.86 -10.51
C GLN A 229 -10.77 -8.11 -9.64
N LEU A 230 -12.03 -8.42 -9.35
CA LEU A 230 -12.44 -9.59 -8.56
C LEU A 230 -11.99 -10.91 -9.21
N ARG A 231 -12.14 -11.04 -10.53
CA ARG A 231 -11.66 -12.24 -11.25
C ARG A 231 -10.15 -12.41 -11.16
N ALA A 232 -9.40 -11.32 -11.34
CA ALA A 232 -7.94 -11.34 -11.21
C ALA A 232 -7.51 -11.71 -9.79
N ALA A 233 -8.14 -11.08 -8.78
CA ALA A 233 -7.85 -11.33 -7.37
C ALA A 233 -8.19 -12.77 -6.94
N TYR A 234 -9.30 -13.32 -7.43
CA TYR A 234 -9.71 -14.70 -7.16
C TYR A 234 -8.67 -15.71 -7.68
N LEU A 235 -8.19 -15.54 -8.93
CA LEU A 235 -7.14 -16.39 -9.51
C LEU A 235 -5.82 -16.30 -8.73
N GLN A 236 -5.42 -15.09 -8.31
CA GLN A 236 -4.22 -14.90 -7.49
C GLN A 236 -4.33 -15.62 -6.13
N GLN A 237 -5.53 -15.60 -5.52
CA GLN A 237 -5.77 -16.25 -4.24
C GLN A 237 -5.67 -17.78 -4.33
N GLU A 238 -6.13 -18.38 -5.43
CA GLU A 238 -6.02 -19.84 -5.65
C GLU A 238 -4.58 -20.30 -5.91
N GLN A 239 -3.79 -19.52 -6.67
CA GLN A 239 -2.39 -19.88 -6.97
C GLN A 239 -1.51 -19.96 -5.72
N VAL A 240 -1.78 -19.13 -4.71
CA VAL A 240 -0.98 -19.11 -3.49
C VAL A 240 -1.35 -20.25 -2.54
N GLY A 241 -2.60 -20.72 -2.55
CA GLY A 241 -3.01 -21.91 -1.81
C GLY A 241 -2.23 -23.17 -2.23
N VAL A 242 -1.86 -23.27 -3.51
CA VAL A 242 -1.08 -24.38 -4.06
C VAL A 242 0.42 -24.30 -3.73
N CYS A 243 0.94 -23.11 -3.38
CA CYS A 243 2.36 -22.93 -3.04
C CYS A 243 2.69 -23.22 -1.56
N PHE A 244 1.67 -23.41 -0.71
CA PHE A 244 1.83 -23.70 0.72
C PHE A 244 1.45 -25.16 1.10
N ASP A 245 1.05 -25.98 0.13
CA ASP A 245 0.85 -27.43 0.26
C ASP A 245 2.03 -28.23 -0.32
#